data_AF-A0A098GB42-F1
#
_entry.id   AF-A0A098GB42-F1
#
_cell.length_a   1.000
_cell.length_b   1.000
_cell.length_c   1.000
_cell.angle_alpha   90.00
_cell.angle_beta   90.00
_cell.angle_gamma   90.00
#
_symmetry.space_group_name_H-M   'P 1'
#
loop_
_entity.id
_entity.type
_entity.pdbx_description
1 polymer ?
#
loop_
_entity_poly.entity_id
_entity_poly.type
_entity_poly.pdbx_seq_one_letter_code
_entity_poly.pdbx_strand_id
1 'polypeptide(L)'
;MTLSFSMGISQNWGALSMMQSPGFYWINADRTTDADQFCKQIIMAQSEDTNAALICQHEIPPSFLTDMTTLSIKKLPLFTMPTKKAAILHITTDLMRALKPQKRLLILLVNSSLWQLFTKHEIKVWIQKTSRWLNIEQSTLLLINHGLGSHQLQSHLFSQHRFLDGLSQLHWQEDFLQYSISWWATETGFTANQILSMNKDQQDWSMQPDNSQKSPLSQNDEFLYLADKKTLEGALPPSENWQLLDNNTLLVQQAERLQAATIIFSLSDSNQVDELAKQVHYLRCQCGDALKIVIREMSNNIRYSDERLLLACGANLTVPQTVSLPKFLTMLESIQGQRFNRFVPKNFDALLSAMHPIEQKGYLPVKQFSQIVLSRMYNTILPDNGKGLLVALMPEENVATEQALSLCDLKRSGDIVTITKNRLFLFLSTCAVSDLDTALSYIFQQPVNVIFTNHVAWDLDLQIISEIKQLELYCKSIEDKGETLPEQETKLQEPPVAVARRVPEPITLTINRNKRK
;
A
#
# COMPACT_ATOMS: atom_id res chain seq x y z
N MET A 1 12.53 -42.18 -6.68
CA MET A 1 12.22 -41.20 -5.63
C MET A 1 12.66 -39.85 -6.13
N THR A 2 11.71 -39.00 -6.44
CA THR A 2 11.88 -37.62 -6.82
C THR A 2 12.38 -36.84 -5.61
N LEU A 3 13.45 -36.07 -5.80
CA LEU A 3 14.02 -35.25 -4.74
C LEU A 3 13.03 -34.13 -4.41
N SER A 4 12.75 -33.94 -3.13
CA SER A 4 11.95 -32.81 -2.65
C SER A 4 12.81 -31.94 -1.74
N PHE A 5 12.73 -30.63 -1.93
CA PHE A 5 13.48 -29.62 -1.18
C PHE A 5 12.51 -28.85 -0.29
N SER A 6 12.83 -28.70 0.99
CA SER A 6 11.94 -27.98 1.92
C SER A 6 12.08 -26.47 1.73
N MET A 7 11.00 -25.71 1.89
CA MET A 7 11.04 -24.25 2.01
C MET A 7 11.37 -23.75 3.43
N GLY A 8 11.43 -24.64 4.43
CA GLY A 8 11.89 -24.29 5.78
C GLY A 8 10.91 -23.60 6.71
N ILE A 9 9.63 -23.60 6.36
CA ILE A 9 8.57 -22.96 7.15
C ILE A 9 7.97 -24.00 8.10
N SER A 10 8.26 -23.90 9.40
CA SER A 10 7.78 -24.84 10.41
C SER A 10 6.37 -24.47 10.89
N GLN A 11 5.37 -25.09 10.27
CA GLN A 11 4.12 -25.65 10.87
C GLN A 11 2.99 -25.67 9.81
N ASN A 12 2.43 -26.86 9.58
CA ASN A 12 1.22 -27.18 8.79
C ASN A 12 1.18 -26.87 7.28
N TRP A 13 2.33 -26.74 6.61
CA TRP A 13 2.37 -26.59 5.14
C TRP A 13 2.52 -27.94 4.41
N GLY A 14 1.59 -28.88 4.56
CA GLY A 14 1.68 -30.24 3.97
C GLY A 14 2.38 -30.33 2.60
N ALA A 15 1.65 -30.08 1.50
CA ALA A 15 2.21 -30.08 0.14
C ALA A 15 2.97 -28.77 -0.21
N LEU A 16 2.72 -27.68 0.52
CA LEU A 16 3.26 -26.35 0.24
C LEU A 16 4.68 -26.12 0.78
N SER A 17 5.14 -26.93 1.73
CA SER A 17 6.48 -26.83 2.32
C SER A 17 7.57 -27.44 1.44
N MET A 18 7.19 -28.02 0.29
CA MET A 18 8.05 -28.85 -0.54
C MET A 18 8.13 -28.30 -1.97
N MET A 19 9.35 -28.25 -2.52
CA MET A 19 9.65 -28.04 -3.93
C MET A 19 10.03 -29.40 -4.54
N GLN A 20 9.50 -29.74 -5.70
CA GLN A 20 9.84 -30.98 -6.39
C GLN A 20 11.03 -30.82 -7.35
N SER A 21 11.67 -31.93 -7.68
CA SER A 21 12.75 -31.98 -8.67
C SER A 21 12.45 -32.97 -9.79
N PRO A 22 12.53 -32.55 -11.07
CA PRO A 22 12.81 -31.19 -11.55
C PRO A 22 11.65 -30.23 -11.29
N GLY A 23 11.94 -28.94 -11.12
CA GLY A 23 10.90 -27.94 -10.89
C GLY A 23 11.39 -26.51 -11.12
N PHE A 24 10.50 -25.64 -11.59
CA PHE A 24 10.77 -24.21 -11.73
C PHE A 24 9.80 -23.37 -10.90
N TYR A 25 10.31 -22.76 -9.84
CA TYR A 25 9.56 -21.97 -8.88
C TYR A 25 9.96 -20.49 -8.94
N TRP A 26 8.98 -19.60 -8.85
CA TRP A 26 9.17 -18.16 -8.90
C TRP A 26 8.52 -17.48 -7.69
N ILE A 27 9.29 -16.67 -6.96
CA ILE A 27 8.84 -15.92 -5.80
C ILE A 27 9.14 -14.43 -6.04
N ASN A 28 8.12 -13.59 -5.95
CA ASN A 28 8.29 -12.13 -5.98
C ASN A 28 8.26 -11.58 -4.55
N ALA A 29 9.19 -10.69 -4.19
CA ALA A 29 9.22 -10.02 -2.90
C ALA A 29 9.31 -8.51 -3.10
N ASP A 30 8.56 -7.74 -2.31
CA ASP A 30 8.58 -6.28 -2.46
C ASP A 30 9.84 -5.64 -1.88
N ARG A 31 10.37 -6.22 -0.79
CA ARG A 31 11.58 -5.74 -0.08
C ARG A 31 12.76 -6.69 -0.27
N THR A 32 13.96 -6.12 -0.40
CA THR A 32 15.23 -6.85 -0.43
C THR A 32 15.47 -7.64 0.85
N THR A 33 15.15 -7.05 2.00
CA THR A 33 15.32 -7.66 3.33
C THR A 33 14.54 -8.97 3.47
N ASP A 34 13.34 -9.02 2.90
CA ASP A 34 12.43 -10.15 3.09
C ASP A 34 12.82 -11.29 2.14
N ALA A 35 13.24 -10.96 0.91
CA ALA A 35 13.83 -11.91 -0.02
C ALA A 35 15.09 -12.58 0.55
N ASP A 36 15.96 -11.79 1.17
CA ASP A 36 17.19 -12.27 1.81
C ASP A 36 16.88 -13.19 3.01
N GLN A 37 15.93 -12.80 3.87
CA GLN A 37 15.52 -13.63 5.01
C GLN A 37 14.82 -14.91 4.56
N PHE A 38 13.97 -14.85 3.55
CA PHE A 38 13.31 -16.04 2.99
C PHE A 38 14.35 -16.99 2.35
N CYS A 39 15.32 -16.44 1.62
CA CYS A 39 16.44 -17.21 1.08
C CYS A 39 17.27 -17.88 2.17
N LYS A 40 17.57 -17.18 3.28
CA LYS A 40 18.26 -17.75 4.45
C LYS A 40 17.51 -18.96 5.00
N GLN A 41 16.20 -18.84 5.20
CA GLN A 41 15.36 -19.89 5.76
C GLN A 41 15.32 -21.13 4.86
N ILE A 42 15.20 -20.95 3.54
CA ILE A 42 15.24 -22.06 2.58
C ILE A 42 16.58 -22.79 2.65
N ILE A 43 17.69 -22.06 2.76
CA ILE A 43 19.04 -22.65 2.84
C ILE A 43 19.22 -23.40 4.17
N MET A 44 18.77 -22.84 5.29
CA MET A 44 18.86 -23.48 6.61
C MET A 44 18.05 -24.77 6.71
N ALA A 45 16.92 -24.84 6.01
CA ALA A 45 16.03 -25.99 6.04
C ALA A 45 16.41 -27.16 5.13
N GLN A 46 17.47 -27.02 4.32
CA GLN A 46 17.93 -28.14 3.51
C GLN A 46 18.74 -29.14 4.35
N SER A 47 18.60 -30.43 4.00
CA SER A 47 19.38 -31.50 4.63
C SER A 47 20.84 -31.50 4.17
N GLU A 48 21.72 -32.10 4.98
CA GLU A 48 23.18 -32.06 4.78
C GLU A 48 23.69 -32.65 3.44
N ASP A 49 22.88 -33.49 2.80
CA ASP A 49 23.21 -34.18 1.54
C ASP A 49 22.64 -33.47 0.29
N THR A 50 21.98 -32.33 0.45
CA THR A 50 21.51 -31.54 -0.69
C THR A 50 22.66 -30.78 -1.35
N ASN A 51 22.80 -30.97 -2.66
CA ASN A 51 23.63 -30.10 -3.47
C ASN A 51 22.80 -28.84 -3.77
N ALA A 52 23.12 -27.72 -3.14
CA ALA A 52 22.57 -26.41 -3.46
C ALA A 52 23.60 -25.53 -4.20
N ALA A 53 23.17 -24.45 -4.84
CA ALA A 53 24.03 -23.36 -5.30
C ALA A 53 23.25 -22.04 -5.28
N LEU A 54 23.91 -20.97 -4.84
CA LEU A 54 23.32 -19.64 -4.73
C LEU A 54 23.91 -18.72 -5.79
N ILE A 55 23.07 -18.01 -6.52
CA ILE A 55 23.45 -17.09 -7.58
C ILE A 55 22.86 -15.71 -7.25
N CYS A 56 23.71 -14.70 -7.09
CA CYS A 56 23.34 -13.35 -6.70
C CYS A 56 23.71 -12.33 -7.79
N GLN A 57 22.89 -11.30 -7.97
CA GLN A 57 23.09 -10.25 -8.98
C GLN A 57 24.05 -9.11 -8.56
N HIS A 58 24.73 -9.22 -7.42
CA HIS A 58 25.62 -8.18 -6.89
C HIS A 58 27.08 -8.64 -6.85
N GLU A 59 28.01 -7.71 -7.09
CA GLU A 59 29.46 -7.93 -6.94
C GLU A 59 29.85 -8.23 -5.49
N ILE A 60 29.04 -7.75 -4.53
CA ILE A 60 29.21 -8.00 -3.10
C ILE A 60 28.26 -9.13 -2.70
N PRO A 61 28.75 -10.22 -2.08
CA PRO A 61 27.89 -11.23 -1.47
C PRO A 61 26.92 -10.55 -0.50
N PRO A 62 25.63 -10.94 -0.49
CA PRO A 62 24.68 -10.29 0.38
C PRO A 62 25.12 -10.49 1.85
N SER A 63 25.07 -9.40 2.63
CA SER A 63 25.56 -9.32 4.02
C SER A 63 24.92 -10.35 4.95
N PHE A 64 23.80 -10.93 4.53
CA PHE A 64 23.12 -12.00 5.25
C PHE A 64 23.96 -13.29 5.33
N LEU A 65 24.89 -13.54 4.38
CA LEU A 65 25.75 -14.73 4.38
C LEU A 65 26.76 -14.73 5.53
N THR A 66 27.18 -13.56 6.01
CA THR A 66 28.11 -13.40 7.13
C THR A 66 27.52 -13.81 8.48
N ASP A 67 26.19 -13.79 8.63
CA ASP A 67 25.48 -14.20 9.85
C ASP A 67 25.16 -15.71 9.91
N MET A 68 25.49 -16.47 8.85
CA MET A 68 25.11 -17.89 8.71
C MET A 68 26.08 -18.83 9.44
N THR A 69 26.12 -18.76 10.78
CA THR A 69 27.02 -19.61 11.59
C THR A 69 26.56 -21.08 11.72
N THR A 70 25.34 -21.42 11.27
CA THR A 70 24.75 -22.77 11.40
C THR A 70 24.17 -23.24 10.07
N LEU A 71 25.03 -23.51 9.09
CA LEU A 71 24.64 -24.17 7.84
C LEU A 71 24.72 -25.69 8.00
N SER A 72 23.60 -26.39 7.80
CA SER A 72 23.55 -27.85 7.72
C SER A 72 24.16 -28.38 6.41
N ILE A 73 24.29 -27.55 5.38
CA ILE A 73 24.76 -27.95 4.04
C ILE A 73 26.29 -28.02 3.99
N LYS A 74 26.83 -29.14 3.48
CA LYS A 74 28.29 -29.36 3.38
C LYS A 74 29.01 -28.41 2.42
N LYS A 75 28.38 -27.98 1.31
CA LYS A 75 28.95 -27.06 0.31
C LYS A 75 27.87 -26.21 -0.38
N LEU A 76 27.95 -24.89 -0.24
CA LEU A 76 27.12 -23.94 -1.00
C LEU A 76 28.02 -23.06 -1.89
N PRO A 77 28.20 -23.40 -3.19
CA PRO A 77 28.92 -22.54 -4.10
C PRO A 77 28.09 -21.28 -4.39
N LEU A 78 28.72 -20.12 -4.19
CA LEU A 78 28.16 -18.79 -4.45
C LEU A 78 28.68 -18.28 -5.79
N PHE A 79 27.77 -17.84 -6.66
CA PHE A 79 28.10 -17.17 -7.92
C PHE A 79 27.54 -15.77 -7.93
N THR A 80 28.32 -14.81 -8.40
CA THR A 80 27.89 -13.44 -8.61
C THR A 80 27.72 -13.17 -10.11
N MET A 81 26.67 -12.41 -10.45
CA MET A 81 26.30 -12.09 -11.83
C MET A 81 26.24 -10.57 -12.01
N PRO A 82 26.78 -10.01 -13.10
CA PRO A 82 26.66 -8.57 -13.37
C PRO A 82 25.21 -8.19 -13.70
N THR A 83 24.87 -6.92 -13.45
CA THR A 83 23.56 -6.31 -13.71
C THR A 83 23.29 -6.04 -15.20
N LYS A 84 23.53 -7.04 -16.08
CA LYS A 84 23.39 -6.94 -17.54
C LYS A 84 22.35 -7.91 -18.09
N LYS A 85 21.60 -7.48 -19.11
CA LYS A 85 20.60 -8.29 -19.85
C LYS A 85 21.18 -9.62 -20.35
N ALA A 86 22.39 -9.59 -20.90
CA ALA A 86 23.06 -10.77 -21.44
C ALA A 86 23.30 -11.86 -20.38
N ALA A 87 23.51 -11.47 -19.12
CA ALA A 87 23.84 -12.41 -18.06
C ALA A 87 22.67 -13.34 -17.72
N ILE A 88 21.43 -12.82 -17.72
CA ILE A 88 20.22 -13.65 -17.54
C ILE A 88 19.99 -14.55 -18.76
N LEU A 89 20.18 -14.05 -19.99
CA LEU A 89 19.96 -14.84 -21.20
C LEU A 89 20.90 -16.05 -21.32
N HIS A 90 22.14 -15.89 -20.87
CA HIS A 90 23.19 -16.90 -20.92
C HIS A 90 23.37 -17.68 -19.61
N ILE A 91 22.50 -17.46 -18.62
CA ILE A 91 22.64 -18.10 -17.31
C ILE A 91 22.64 -19.63 -17.39
N THR A 92 21.80 -20.21 -18.25
CA THR A 92 21.74 -21.66 -18.47
C THR A 92 23.05 -22.20 -19.03
N THR A 93 23.71 -21.47 -19.93
CA THR A 93 25.01 -21.89 -20.50
C THR A 93 26.17 -21.72 -19.53
N ASP A 94 26.14 -20.66 -18.72
CA ASP A 94 27.19 -20.37 -17.75
C ASP A 94 27.13 -21.34 -16.57
N LEU A 95 25.92 -21.66 -16.09
CA LEU A 95 25.71 -22.68 -15.05
C LEU A 95 26.12 -24.08 -15.52
N MET A 96 25.87 -24.44 -16.78
CA MET A 96 26.35 -25.71 -17.35
C MET A 96 27.88 -25.80 -17.37
N ARG A 97 28.57 -24.68 -17.65
CA ARG A 97 30.04 -24.64 -17.66
C ARG A 97 30.65 -24.66 -16.26
N ALA A 98 30.05 -23.92 -15.33
CA ALA A 98 30.60 -23.74 -13.98
C ALA A 98 30.25 -24.90 -13.02
N LEU A 99 29.02 -25.41 -13.08
CA LEU A 99 28.46 -26.30 -12.05
C LEU A 99 28.15 -27.71 -12.55
N LYS A 100 27.91 -27.90 -13.86
CA LYS A 100 27.32 -29.14 -14.44
C LYS A 100 26.22 -29.72 -13.53
N PRO A 101 25.14 -28.95 -13.30
CA PRO A 101 24.21 -29.22 -12.22
C PRO A 101 23.38 -30.48 -12.52
N GLN A 102 23.72 -31.61 -11.91
CA GLN A 102 22.85 -32.79 -11.88
C GLN A 102 22.19 -32.91 -10.51
N LYS A 103 20.86 -32.99 -10.46
CA LYS A 103 20.09 -33.18 -9.21
C LYS A 103 20.41 -32.13 -8.14
N ARG A 104 20.46 -30.85 -8.54
CA ARG A 104 20.86 -29.73 -7.68
C ARG A 104 19.70 -28.74 -7.47
N LEU A 105 19.65 -28.11 -6.31
CA LEU A 105 18.83 -26.92 -6.05
C LEU A 105 19.62 -25.67 -6.45
N LEU A 106 19.09 -24.89 -7.39
CA LEU A 106 19.65 -23.61 -7.83
C LEU A 106 18.78 -22.50 -7.26
N ILE A 107 19.34 -21.59 -6.49
CA ILE A 107 18.64 -20.42 -5.97
C ILE A 107 19.20 -19.18 -6.67
N LEU A 108 18.33 -18.46 -7.37
CA LEU A 108 18.69 -17.26 -8.12
C LEU A 108 18.01 -16.03 -7.50
N LEU A 109 18.82 -15.15 -6.93
CA LEU A 109 18.39 -13.86 -6.37
C LEU A 109 18.58 -12.75 -7.40
N VAL A 110 17.47 -12.19 -7.89
CA VAL A 110 17.43 -11.15 -8.93
C VAL A 110 16.64 -9.94 -8.45
N ASN A 111 17.04 -8.75 -8.88
CA ASN A 111 16.30 -7.52 -8.67
C ASN A 111 15.25 -7.31 -9.78
N SER A 112 14.06 -6.84 -9.41
CA SER A 112 12.93 -6.58 -10.32
C SER A 112 13.28 -5.62 -11.46
N SER A 113 14.22 -4.69 -11.25
CA SER A 113 14.69 -3.75 -12.26
C SER A 113 15.31 -4.42 -13.49
N LEU A 114 15.89 -5.62 -13.37
CA LEU A 114 16.42 -6.32 -14.54
C LEU A 114 15.31 -6.79 -15.48
N TRP A 115 14.18 -7.22 -14.94
CA TRP A 115 13.06 -7.71 -15.73
C TRP A 115 12.34 -6.58 -16.49
N GLN A 116 12.47 -5.33 -16.03
CA GLN A 116 11.98 -4.15 -16.75
C GLN A 116 12.72 -3.91 -18.08
N LEU A 117 13.96 -4.40 -18.23
CA LEU A 117 14.74 -4.31 -19.48
C LEU A 117 14.33 -5.36 -20.53
N PHE A 118 13.49 -6.32 -20.16
CA PHE A 118 13.02 -7.38 -21.04
C PHE A 118 11.62 -7.10 -21.58
N THR A 119 11.41 -7.47 -22.84
CA THR A 119 10.07 -7.48 -23.40
C THR A 119 9.30 -8.72 -22.94
N LYS A 120 7.96 -8.61 -22.98
CA LYS A 120 7.02 -9.70 -22.69
C LYS A 120 7.35 -11.02 -23.42
N HIS A 121 7.79 -10.93 -24.67
CA HIS A 121 8.13 -12.10 -25.47
C HIS A 121 9.46 -12.75 -25.03
N GLU A 122 10.47 -11.94 -24.71
CA GLU A 122 11.78 -12.45 -24.29
C GLU A 122 11.70 -13.22 -22.97
N ILE A 123 10.93 -12.71 -21.99
CA ILE A 123 10.70 -13.40 -20.71
C ILE A 123 10.06 -14.77 -20.96
N LYS A 124 9.04 -14.84 -21.82
CA LYS A 124 8.37 -16.09 -22.18
C LYS A 124 9.34 -17.11 -22.79
N VAL A 125 10.13 -16.70 -23.78
CA VAL A 125 11.12 -17.58 -24.42
C VAL A 125 12.16 -18.06 -23.41
N TRP A 126 12.60 -17.17 -22.51
CA TRP A 126 13.56 -17.51 -21.47
C TRP A 126 12.98 -18.55 -20.49
N ILE A 127 11.77 -18.35 -19.96
CA ILE A 127 11.10 -19.29 -19.05
C ILE A 127 10.97 -20.67 -19.71
N GLN A 128 10.55 -20.73 -20.97
CA GLN A 128 10.41 -21.99 -21.71
C GLN A 128 11.75 -22.71 -21.89
N LYS A 129 12.80 -21.97 -22.23
CA LYS A 129 14.15 -22.53 -22.39
C LYS A 129 14.69 -23.06 -21.06
N THR A 130 14.54 -22.29 -19.99
CA THR A 130 15.00 -22.65 -18.64
C THR A 130 14.24 -23.86 -18.09
N SER A 131 12.91 -23.90 -18.22
CA SER A 131 12.10 -25.06 -17.81
C SER A 131 12.51 -26.35 -18.52
N ARG A 132 12.73 -26.31 -19.84
CA ARG A 132 13.24 -27.47 -20.59
C ARG A 132 14.61 -27.92 -20.12
N TRP A 133 15.51 -26.98 -19.87
CA TRP A 133 16.85 -27.28 -19.39
C TRP A 133 16.83 -27.93 -18.00
N LEU A 134 16.01 -27.43 -17.07
CA LEU A 134 15.85 -28.01 -15.73
C LEU A 134 15.31 -29.45 -15.77
N ASN A 135 14.38 -29.74 -16.69
CA ASN A 135 13.86 -31.09 -16.89
C ASN A 135 14.94 -32.06 -17.41
N ILE A 136 15.84 -31.60 -18.29
CA ILE A 136 16.94 -32.42 -18.81
C ILE A 136 17.96 -32.72 -17.71
N GLU A 137 18.34 -31.69 -16.93
CA GLU A 137 19.35 -31.79 -15.88
C GLU A 137 18.82 -32.34 -14.54
N GLN A 138 17.51 -32.60 -14.46
CA GLN A 138 16.80 -33.06 -13.25
C GLN A 138 17.09 -32.17 -12.04
N SER A 139 17.13 -30.85 -12.26
CA SER A 139 17.47 -29.85 -11.24
C SER A 139 16.28 -28.93 -10.97
N THR A 140 16.27 -28.30 -9.80
CA THR A 140 15.21 -27.39 -9.39
C THR A 140 15.76 -25.96 -9.34
N LEU A 141 15.09 -25.02 -9.99
CA LEU A 141 15.44 -23.60 -9.93
C LEU A 141 14.38 -22.86 -9.12
N LEU A 142 14.83 -22.18 -8.07
CA LEU A 142 14.05 -21.22 -7.33
C LEU A 142 14.55 -19.82 -7.68
N LEU A 143 13.68 -19.03 -8.30
CA LEU A 143 13.96 -17.63 -8.62
C LEU A 143 13.26 -16.73 -7.61
N ILE A 144 14.05 -15.99 -6.83
CA ILE A 144 13.56 -14.99 -5.89
C ILE A 144 13.84 -13.62 -6.49
N ASN A 145 12.78 -12.95 -6.90
CA ASN A 145 12.81 -11.63 -7.49
C ASN A 145 12.45 -10.58 -6.43
N HIS A 146 13.29 -9.58 -6.19
CA HIS A 146 13.04 -8.54 -5.18
C HIS A 146 12.97 -7.14 -5.78
N GLY A 147 12.01 -6.32 -5.31
CA GLY A 147 11.93 -4.90 -5.64
C GLY A 147 10.58 -4.44 -6.22
N LEU A 148 10.41 -3.13 -6.33
CA LEU A 148 9.18 -2.48 -6.80
C LEU A 148 8.86 -2.89 -8.26
N GLY A 149 7.57 -3.13 -8.56
CA GLY A 149 7.10 -3.54 -9.90
C GLY A 149 6.81 -5.03 -10.08
N SER A 150 6.81 -5.81 -8.98
CA SER A 150 6.42 -7.22 -8.92
C SER A 150 5.05 -7.51 -9.56
N HIS A 151 4.05 -6.63 -9.38
CA HIS A 151 2.70 -6.81 -9.91
C HIS A 151 2.58 -6.81 -11.44
N GLN A 152 3.34 -5.97 -12.14
CA GLN A 152 3.31 -5.94 -13.61
C GLN A 152 3.88 -7.24 -14.19
N LEU A 153 4.95 -7.76 -13.58
CA LEU A 153 5.53 -9.05 -13.91
C LEU A 153 4.59 -10.20 -13.57
N GLN A 154 3.88 -10.13 -12.44
CA GLN A 154 2.91 -11.12 -12.01
C GLN A 154 1.82 -11.36 -13.05
N SER A 155 1.20 -10.29 -13.57
CA SER A 155 0.18 -10.40 -14.63
C SER A 155 0.70 -11.16 -15.85
N HIS A 156 1.98 -10.97 -16.16
CA HIS A 156 2.63 -11.61 -17.30
C HIS A 156 3.02 -13.06 -17.02
N LEU A 157 3.50 -13.36 -15.80
CA LEU A 157 3.86 -14.69 -15.33
C LEU A 157 2.63 -15.61 -15.19
N PHE A 158 1.47 -15.06 -14.84
CA PHE A 158 0.20 -15.80 -14.77
C PHE A 158 -0.15 -16.48 -16.10
N SER A 159 0.20 -15.85 -17.22
CA SER A 159 0.01 -16.42 -18.56
C SER A 159 0.93 -17.61 -18.88
N GLN A 160 1.96 -17.85 -18.06
CA GLN A 160 3.00 -18.88 -18.26
C GLN A 160 2.93 -20.05 -17.27
N HIS A 161 1.78 -20.27 -16.62
CA HIS A 161 1.56 -21.39 -15.67
C HIS A 161 1.98 -22.77 -16.20
N ARG A 162 1.98 -23.01 -17.52
CA ARG A 162 2.38 -24.29 -18.11
C ARG A 162 3.88 -24.60 -18.02
N PHE A 163 4.72 -23.59 -17.79
CA PHE A 163 6.18 -23.74 -17.73
C PHE A 163 6.77 -23.42 -16.35
N LEU A 164 5.93 -23.00 -15.40
CA LEU A 164 6.26 -22.65 -14.03
C LEU A 164 5.47 -23.55 -13.09
N ASP A 165 6.18 -24.30 -12.25
CA ASP A 165 5.56 -25.22 -11.30
C ASP A 165 5.03 -24.50 -10.07
N GLY A 166 5.52 -23.30 -9.76
CA GLY A 166 4.92 -22.46 -8.73
C GLY A 166 5.21 -20.97 -8.89
N LEU A 167 4.23 -20.16 -8.51
CA LEU A 167 4.31 -18.71 -8.39
C LEU A 167 3.76 -18.27 -7.04
N SER A 168 4.58 -17.55 -6.29
CA SER A 168 4.18 -16.91 -5.04
C SER A 168 4.71 -15.48 -4.92
N GLN A 169 4.15 -14.74 -3.98
CA GLN A 169 4.48 -13.35 -3.72
C GLN A 169 4.53 -13.07 -2.23
N LEU A 170 5.51 -12.26 -1.85
CA LEU A 170 5.84 -11.82 -0.51
C LEU A 170 5.62 -10.31 -0.44
N HIS A 171 4.56 -9.93 0.26
CA HIS A 171 4.15 -8.56 0.48
C HIS A 171 4.37 -8.19 1.94
N TRP A 172 5.25 -7.23 2.21
CA TRP A 172 5.37 -6.68 3.55
C TRP A 172 4.26 -5.67 3.80
N GLN A 173 3.44 -5.95 4.80
CA GLN A 173 2.34 -5.09 5.20
C GLN A 173 2.52 -4.67 6.66
N GLU A 174 3.18 -3.51 6.83
CA GLU A 174 3.53 -2.85 8.10
C GLU A 174 4.15 -3.77 9.18
N ASP A 175 3.34 -4.62 9.82
CA ASP A 175 3.69 -5.50 10.95
C ASP A 175 3.83 -6.99 10.58
N PHE A 176 3.30 -7.44 9.44
CA PHE A 176 3.40 -8.84 9.02
C PHE A 176 3.74 -8.98 7.53
N LEU A 177 4.29 -10.15 7.18
CA LEU A 177 4.61 -10.54 5.82
C LEU A 177 3.47 -11.40 5.27
N GLN A 178 2.73 -10.87 4.31
CA GLN A 178 1.71 -11.61 3.59
C GLN A 178 2.35 -12.42 2.46
N TYR A 179 2.26 -13.74 2.54
CA TYR A 179 2.63 -14.66 1.48
C TYR A 179 1.41 -15.10 0.69
N SER A 180 1.29 -14.62 -0.54
CA SER A 180 0.23 -15.03 -1.46
C SER A 180 0.76 -16.05 -2.46
N ILE A 181 0.15 -17.22 -2.49
CA ILE A 181 0.44 -18.31 -3.42
C ILE A 181 -0.58 -18.22 -4.55
N SER A 182 -0.11 -17.93 -5.76
CA SER A 182 -0.96 -17.98 -6.96
C SER A 182 -1.21 -19.43 -7.35
N TRP A 183 -0.13 -20.20 -7.54
CA TRP A 183 -0.18 -21.65 -7.65
C TRP A 183 1.13 -22.27 -7.18
N TRP A 184 1.07 -23.50 -6.71
CA TRP A 184 2.21 -24.29 -6.32
C TRP A 184 1.89 -25.76 -6.59
N ALA A 185 2.62 -26.36 -7.52
CA ALA A 185 2.48 -27.74 -7.91
C ALA A 185 3.56 -28.60 -7.24
N THR A 186 3.10 -29.68 -6.62
CA THR A 186 3.93 -30.76 -6.10
C THR A 186 3.33 -32.10 -6.48
N GLU A 187 4.09 -33.19 -6.35
CA GLU A 187 3.59 -34.53 -6.60
C GLU A 187 2.41 -34.93 -5.70
N THR A 188 2.33 -34.32 -4.51
CA THR A 188 1.30 -34.62 -3.51
C THR A 188 0.05 -33.76 -3.66
N GLY A 189 0.07 -32.73 -4.51
CA GLY A 189 -1.10 -31.90 -4.79
C GLY A 189 -0.80 -30.59 -5.51
N PHE A 190 -1.87 -29.98 -6.00
CA PHE A 190 -1.88 -28.65 -6.58
C PHE A 190 -2.60 -27.70 -5.63
N THR A 191 -1.90 -26.66 -5.18
CA THR A 191 -2.45 -25.62 -4.30
C THR A 191 -2.44 -24.29 -5.03
N ALA A 192 -3.56 -23.58 -5.03
CA ALA A 192 -3.70 -22.29 -5.71
C ALA A 192 -4.53 -21.31 -4.89
N ASN A 193 -4.31 -20.02 -5.12
CA ASN A 193 -5.03 -18.89 -4.51
C ASN A 193 -5.09 -18.95 -2.98
N GLN A 194 -3.96 -19.20 -2.32
CA GLN A 194 -3.87 -19.11 -0.85
C GLN A 194 -3.14 -17.85 -0.44
N ILE A 195 -3.61 -17.21 0.63
CA ILE A 195 -2.99 -16.03 1.22
C ILE A 195 -2.72 -16.35 2.67
N LEU A 196 -1.47 -16.18 3.09
CA LEU A 196 -1.00 -16.54 4.42
C LEU A 196 -0.30 -15.35 5.05
N SER A 197 -0.56 -15.08 6.33
CA SER A 197 0.09 -14.00 7.08
C SER A 197 1.18 -14.58 7.99
N MET A 198 2.42 -14.14 7.80
CA MET A 198 3.59 -14.53 8.58
C MET A 198 4.02 -13.39 9.50
N ASN A 199 4.21 -13.68 10.78
CA ASN A 199 4.84 -12.73 11.71
C ASN A 199 6.36 -12.91 11.68
N LYS A 200 7.06 -11.82 11.98
CA LYS A 200 8.52 -11.82 12.13
C LYS A 200 8.87 -12.08 13.61
N ASP A 201 9.01 -13.35 14.01
CA ASP A 201 9.50 -13.68 15.36
C ASP A 201 11.02 -13.75 15.35
N GLN A 202 11.66 -12.63 15.73
CA GLN A 202 13.06 -12.38 16.11
C GLN A 202 14.23 -12.96 15.28
N GLN A 203 14.10 -14.06 14.54
CA GLN A 203 15.06 -14.54 13.53
C GLN A 203 14.44 -15.52 12.49
N ASP A 204 13.24 -16.04 12.71
CA ASP A 204 12.56 -16.98 11.80
C ASP A 204 11.14 -16.50 11.43
N TRP A 205 10.69 -16.77 10.20
CA TRP A 205 9.31 -16.50 9.80
C TRP A 205 8.39 -17.59 10.38
N SER A 206 7.58 -17.21 11.37
CA SER A 206 6.54 -18.05 11.94
C SER A 206 5.17 -17.60 11.38
N MET A 207 4.35 -18.54 10.90
CA MET A 207 2.98 -18.21 10.52
C MET A 207 2.19 -17.74 11.75
N GLN A 208 1.34 -16.72 11.59
CA GLN A 208 0.20 -16.64 12.50
C GLN A 208 -0.64 -17.89 12.25
N PRO A 209 -1.11 -18.60 13.30
CA PRO A 209 -2.03 -19.71 13.11
C PRO A 209 -3.17 -19.21 12.25
N ASP A 210 -3.30 -19.84 11.10
CA ASP A 210 -4.33 -19.55 10.14
C ASP A 210 -5.67 -19.79 10.82
N ASN A 211 -6.32 -18.72 11.28
CA ASN A 211 -7.71 -18.81 11.71
C ASN A 211 -8.61 -19.23 10.54
N SER A 212 -8.11 -19.31 9.29
CA SER A 212 -8.85 -19.92 8.19
C SER A 212 -9.02 -21.44 8.32
N GLN A 213 -8.19 -22.14 9.12
CA GLN A 213 -8.44 -23.54 9.52
C GLN A 213 -9.12 -23.69 10.89
N LYS A 214 -9.47 -22.58 11.53
CA LYS A 214 -10.66 -22.54 12.38
C LYS A 214 -11.79 -21.94 11.53
N SER A 215 -12.29 -22.71 10.57
CA SER A 215 -13.74 -22.81 10.51
C SER A 215 -14.16 -23.62 11.74
N PRO A 216 -14.59 -23.02 12.87
CA PRO A 216 -15.61 -23.72 13.63
C PRO A 216 -16.76 -23.88 12.65
N LEU A 217 -16.97 -25.12 12.20
CA LEU A 217 -18.27 -25.53 11.71
C LEU A 217 -19.32 -24.92 12.66
N SER A 218 -20.19 -24.08 12.10
CA SER A 218 -21.48 -23.67 12.66
C SER A 218 -21.47 -23.16 14.11
N GLN A 219 -21.30 -21.86 14.29
CA GLN A 219 -22.42 -21.14 14.93
C GLN A 219 -23.24 -20.54 13.79
N ASN A 220 -24.56 -20.77 13.81
CA ASN A 220 -25.49 -20.35 12.76
C ASN A 220 -25.77 -18.83 12.80
N ASP A 221 -24.75 -18.00 13.02
CA ASP A 221 -24.90 -16.55 13.13
C ASP A 221 -24.70 -15.81 11.81
N GLU A 222 -24.29 -16.49 10.73
CA GLU A 222 -24.11 -15.88 9.41
C GLU A 222 -25.39 -15.21 8.89
N PHE A 223 -26.56 -15.78 9.22
CA PHE A 223 -27.85 -15.23 8.81
C PHE A 223 -28.39 -14.17 9.79
N LEU A 224 -27.68 -13.87 10.88
CA LEU A 224 -28.09 -12.91 11.90
C LEU A 224 -27.75 -11.48 11.46
N TYR A 225 -28.74 -10.59 11.60
CA TYR A 225 -28.61 -9.16 11.36
C TYR A 225 -28.78 -8.40 12.67
N LEU A 226 -27.70 -7.80 13.16
CA LEU A 226 -27.75 -6.83 14.25
C LEU A 226 -27.81 -5.43 13.66
N ALA A 227 -28.86 -4.67 13.96
CA ALA A 227 -29.02 -3.33 13.42
C ALA A 227 -29.50 -2.34 14.47
N ASP A 228 -29.06 -1.09 14.34
CA ASP A 228 -29.71 0.00 15.07
C ASP A 228 -31.15 0.18 14.53
N LYS A 229 -32.12 0.32 15.44
CA LYS A 229 -33.53 0.58 15.13
C LYS A 229 -33.74 1.72 14.13
N LYS A 230 -32.89 2.76 14.17
CA LYS A 230 -32.95 3.89 13.23
C LYS A 230 -32.72 3.47 11.77
N THR A 231 -31.93 2.42 11.55
CA THR A 231 -31.59 1.97 10.20
C THR A 231 -32.80 1.51 9.42
N LEU A 232 -33.87 1.00 10.05
CA LEU A 232 -35.07 0.56 9.32
C LEU A 232 -36.09 1.67 9.07
N GLU A 233 -35.81 2.93 9.40
CA GLU A 233 -36.73 4.07 9.17
C GLU A 233 -38.14 3.86 9.77
N GLY A 234 -38.23 3.10 10.85
CA GLY A 234 -39.50 2.74 11.51
C GLY A 234 -40.21 1.52 10.94
N ALA A 235 -39.64 0.83 9.95
CA ALA A 235 -40.14 -0.45 9.46
C ALA A 235 -39.93 -1.57 10.49
N LEU A 236 -40.79 -2.59 10.41
CA LEU A 236 -40.63 -3.82 11.20
C LEU A 236 -39.43 -4.63 10.69
N PRO A 237 -38.79 -5.44 11.56
CA PRO A 237 -37.74 -6.37 11.14
C PRO A 237 -38.24 -7.26 9.98
N PRO A 238 -37.49 -7.36 8.87
CA PRO A 238 -37.95 -8.11 7.70
C PRO A 238 -37.96 -9.63 7.90
N SER A 239 -37.26 -10.15 8.93
CA SER A 239 -37.26 -11.57 9.30
C SER A 239 -36.92 -11.78 10.78
N GLU A 240 -37.08 -13.02 11.26
CA GLU A 240 -36.77 -13.40 12.65
C GLU A 240 -35.28 -13.30 13.00
N ASN A 241 -34.41 -13.26 11.99
CA ASN A 241 -32.96 -13.17 12.17
C ASN A 241 -32.49 -11.72 12.41
N TRP A 242 -33.40 -10.75 12.46
CA TRP A 242 -33.08 -9.34 12.70
C TRP A 242 -33.29 -8.99 14.16
N GLN A 243 -32.24 -8.48 14.80
CA GLN A 243 -32.28 -7.94 16.14
C GLN A 243 -32.03 -6.45 16.08
N LEU A 244 -33.02 -5.67 16.51
CA LEU A 244 -32.94 -4.22 16.55
C LEU A 244 -32.49 -3.77 17.94
N LEU A 245 -31.52 -2.88 17.96
CA LEU A 245 -30.94 -2.30 19.17
C LEU A 245 -31.12 -0.79 19.16
N ASP A 246 -31.20 -0.19 20.34
CA ASP A 246 -31.46 1.25 20.47
C ASP A 246 -30.20 2.10 20.30
N ASN A 247 -29.00 1.51 20.44
CA ASN A 247 -27.75 2.26 20.40
C ASN A 247 -26.58 1.45 19.79
N ASN A 248 -25.69 2.15 19.11
CA ASN A 248 -24.47 1.59 18.50
C ASN A 248 -23.56 0.92 19.55
N THR A 249 -23.50 1.45 20.78
CA THR A 249 -22.69 0.86 21.86
C THR A 249 -23.19 -0.52 22.31
N LEU A 250 -24.51 -0.69 22.42
CA LEU A 250 -25.12 -1.99 22.73
C LEU A 250 -24.92 -2.98 21.59
N LEU A 251 -24.97 -2.47 20.36
CA LEU A 251 -24.71 -3.25 19.16
C LEU A 251 -23.27 -3.78 19.13
N VAL A 252 -22.28 -2.99 19.54
CA VAL A 252 -20.89 -3.48 19.70
C VAL A 252 -20.80 -4.58 20.76
N GLN A 253 -21.39 -4.39 21.94
CA GLN A 253 -21.35 -5.38 23.03
C GLN A 253 -21.96 -6.73 22.65
N GLN A 254 -23.01 -6.74 21.84
CA GLN A 254 -23.59 -7.97 21.33
C GLN A 254 -22.76 -8.56 20.19
N ALA A 255 -22.24 -7.71 19.31
CA ALA A 255 -21.38 -8.09 18.19
C ALA A 255 -20.08 -8.76 18.62
N GLU A 256 -19.50 -8.40 19.77
CA GLU A 256 -18.28 -9.01 20.32
C GLU A 256 -18.36 -10.54 20.46
N ARG A 257 -19.57 -11.09 20.60
CA ARG A 257 -19.79 -12.53 20.78
C ARG A 257 -20.05 -13.26 19.46
N LEU A 258 -20.15 -12.52 18.35
CA LEU A 258 -20.49 -13.03 17.03
C LEU A 258 -19.25 -13.13 16.15
N GLN A 259 -19.31 -14.01 15.16
CA GLN A 259 -18.19 -14.31 14.27
C GLN A 259 -18.50 -14.01 12.80
N ALA A 260 -19.72 -14.30 12.34
CA ALA A 260 -20.07 -14.16 10.92
C ALA A 260 -21.31 -13.30 10.65
N ALA A 261 -21.94 -12.74 11.67
CA ALA A 261 -23.15 -11.92 11.54
C ALA A 261 -22.96 -10.65 10.70
N THR A 262 -24.08 -10.05 10.31
CA THR A 262 -24.13 -8.74 9.66
C THR A 262 -24.51 -7.67 10.68
N ILE A 263 -23.66 -6.67 10.82
CA ILE A 263 -23.77 -5.59 11.78
C ILE A 263 -24.03 -4.29 11.04
N ILE A 264 -25.09 -3.58 11.42
CA ILE A 264 -25.55 -2.38 10.74
C ILE A 264 -25.58 -1.22 11.74
N PHE A 265 -24.58 -0.36 11.64
CA PHE A 265 -24.51 0.88 12.39
C PHE A 265 -25.35 1.96 11.74
N SER A 266 -25.96 2.84 12.55
CA SER A 266 -26.53 4.09 12.07
C SER A 266 -25.56 5.24 12.34
N LEU A 267 -25.42 6.16 11.39
CA LEU A 267 -24.68 7.40 11.57
C LEU A 267 -25.60 8.58 11.28
N SER A 268 -25.82 9.44 12.29
CA SER A 268 -26.68 10.62 12.18
C SER A 268 -25.93 11.94 12.33
N ASP A 269 -24.76 11.95 12.97
CA ASP A 269 -23.97 13.17 13.17
C ASP A 269 -22.51 12.95 12.78
N SER A 270 -21.86 13.96 12.19
CA SER A 270 -20.44 13.89 11.81
C SER A 270 -19.52 13.73 13.03
N ASN A 271 -19.92 14.24 14.20
CA ASN A 271 -19.15 14.09 15.43
C ASN A 271 -19.05 12.62 15.91
N GLN A 272 -19.94 11.75 15.44
CA GLN A 272 -19.94 10.32 15.81
C GLN A 272 -18.96 9.50 14.96
N VAL A 273 -18.40 10.07 13.88
CA VAL A 273 -17.52 9.34 12.96
C VAL A 273 -16.31 8.76 13.69
N ASP A 274 -15.63 9.55 14.52
CA ASP A 274 -14.42 9.10 15.22
C ASP A 274 -14.71 8.00 16.24
N GLU A 275 -15.84 8.09 16.95
CA GLU A 275 -16.28 7.06 17.88
C GLU A 275 -16.66 5.77 17.13
N LEU A 276 -17.39 5.91 16.03
CA LEU A 276 -17.78 4.79 15.19
C LEU A 276 -16.58 4.11 14.54
N ALA A 277 -15.59 4.89 14.08
CA ALA A 277 -14.34 4.38 13.53
C ALA A 277 -13.60 3.50 14.55
N LYS A 278 -13.54 3.92 15.83
CA LYS A 278 -12.98 3.11 16.92
C LYS A 278 -13.77 1.82 17.15
N GLN A 279 -15.09 1.90 17.14
CA GLN A 279 -15.97 0.73 17.33
C GLN A 279 -15.81 -0.29 16.19
N VAL A 280 -15.81 0.17 14.94
CA VAL A 280 -15.63 -0.67 13.74
C VAL A 280 -14.25 -1.32 13.76
N HIS A 281 -13.21 -0.54 14.05
CA HIS A 281 -11.83 -1.03 14.16
C HIS A 281 -11.68 -2.10 15.24
N TYR A 282 -12.25 -1.84 16.43
CA TYR A 282 -12.24 -2.78 17.54
C TYR A 282 -12.94 -4.09 17.18
N LEU A 283 -14.15 -4.04 16.59
CA LEU A 283 -14.86 -5.24 16.16
C LEU A 283 -14.09 -6.03 15.11
N ARG A 284 -13.50 -5.34 14.12
CA ARG A 284 -12.71 -5.99 13.07
C ARG A 284 -11.48 -6.71 13.65
N CYS A 285 -10.79 -6.09 14.61
CA CYS A 285 -9.62 -6.68 15.25
C CYS A 285 -9.97 -7.87 16.16
N GLN A 286 -11.13 -7.83 16.84
CA GLN A 286 -11.54 -8.88 17.78
C GLN A 286 -12.22 -10.07 17.08
N CYS A 287 -13.17 -9.81 16.19
CA CYS A 287 -14.04 -10.84 15.60
C CYS A 287 -13.51 -11.43 14.27
N GLY A 288 -12.54 -10.77 13.63
CA GLY A 288 -11.90 -11.27 12.40
C GLY A 288 -12.59 -10.84 11.09
N ASP A 289 -12.28 -11.55 10.01
CA ASP A 289 -12.64 -11.21 8.62
C ASP A 289 -14.05 -11.67 8.19
N ALA A 290 -14.64 -12.65 8.89
CA ALA A 290 -15.93 -13.22 8.56
C ALA A 290 -17.13 -12.33 8.93
N LEU A 291 -16.95 -11.32 9.77
CA LEU A 291 -17.99 -10.37 10.20
C LEU A 291 -18.29 -9.36 9.08
N LYS A 292 -19.57 -9.13 8.74
CA LYS A 292 -19.97 -8.06 7.81
C LYS A 292 -20.34 -6.81 8.59
N ILE A 293 -19.59 -5.73 8.40
CA ILE A 293 -19.84 -4.45 9.06
C ILE A 293 -20.34 -3.43 8.02
N VAL A 294 -21.54 -2.91 8.23
CA VAL A 294 -22.22 -1.95 7.36
C VAL A 294 -22.53 -0.69 8.16
N ILE A 295 -22.34 0.46 7.53
CA ILE A 295 -22.64 1.76 8.12
C ILE A 295 -23.70 2.42 7.25
N ARG A 296 -24.87 2.69 7.81
CA ARG A 296 -25.94 3.39 7.12
C ARG A 296 -26.02 4.84 7.59
N GLU A 297 -25.83 5.75 6.65
CA GLU A 297 -25.94 7.17 6.86
C GLU A 297 -27.42 7.59 6.91
N MET A 298 -27.83 8.24 8.00
CA MET A 298 -29.18 8.77 8.22
C MET A 298 -29.31 10.25 7.83
N SER A 299 -28.19 10.97 7.76
CA SER A 299 -28.11 12.38 7.40
C SER A 299 -26.88 12.59 6.51
N ASN A 300 -27.02 13.35 5.42
CA ASN A 300 -25.97 13.56 4.41
C ASN A 300 -24.82 14.45 4.92
N ASN A 301 -24.03 13.91 5.85
CA ASN A 301 -23.03 14.60 6.65
C ASN A 301 -21.64 13.92 6.59
N ILE A 302 -21.55 12.71 6.04
CA ILE A 302 -20.27 12.01 5.88
C ILE A 302 -19.47 12.68 4.77
N ARG A 303 -18.28 13.16 5.11
CA ARG A 303 -17.30 13.62 4.11
C ARG A 303 -16.62 12.43 3.47
N TYR A 304 -16.11 12.61 2.26
CA TYR A 304 -15.34 11.56 1.57
C TYR A 304 -14.14 11.05 2.39
N SER A 305 -13.48 11.91 3.16
CA SER A 305 -12.39 11.51 4.09
C SER A 305 -12.88 10.53 5.15
N ASP A 306 -14.05 10.79 5.69
CA ASP A 306 -14.64 10.10 6.83
C ASP A 306 -15.16 8.73 6.37
N GLU A 307 -15.79 8.68 5.20
CA GLU A 307 -16.16 7.43 4.53
C GLU A 307 -14.94 6.52 4.32
N ARG A 308 -13.84 7.10 3.84
CA ARG A 308 -12.59 6.36 3.62
C ARG A 308 -11.98 5.87 4.93
N LEU A 309 -12.01 6.68 5.99
CA LEU A 309 -11.58 6.28 7.32
C LEU A 309 -12.36 5.05 7.81
N LEU A 310 -13.70 5.08 7.72
CA LEU A 310 -14.55 3.98 8.16
C LEU A 310 -14.28 2.68 7.38
N LEU A 311 -14.07 2.78 6.06
CA LEU A 311 -13.68 1.63 5.23
C LEU A 311 -12.28 1.10 5.57
N ALA A 312 -11.33 1.97 5.89
CA ALA A 312 -9.99 1.58 6.33
C ALA A 312 -10.01 0.94 7.74
N CYS A 313 -10.89 1.39 8.63
CA CYS A 313 -11.10 0.79 9.94
C CYS A 313 -11.69 -0.63 9.90
N GLY A 314 -12.30 -1.04 8.78
CA GLY A 314 -12.81 -2.40 8.62
C GLY A 314 -14.27 -2.52 8.20
N ALA A 315 -14.93 -1.41 7.84
CA ALA A 315 -16.29 -1.48 7.29
C ALA A 315 -16.29 -2.12 5.89
N ASN A 316 -17.25 -3.00 5.64
CA ASN A 316 -17.47 -3.60 4.32
C ASN A 316 -18.14 -2.61 3.37
N LEU A 317 -19.14 -1.87 3.89
CA LEU A 317 -19.97 -0.98 3.09
C LEU A 317 -20.44 0.23 3.90
N THR A 318 -20.35 1.41 3.26
CA THR A 318 -20.96 2.67 3.68
C THR A 318 -22.13 2.95 2.75
N VAL A 319 -23.34 3.09 3.30
CA VAL A 319 -24.56 3.35 2.52
C VAL A 319 -25.02 4.78 2.77
N PRO A 320 -25.02 5.65 1.73
CA PRO A 320 -25.41 7.04 1.90
C PRO A 320 -26.93 7.18 2.07
N GLN A 321 -27.36 8.30 2.65
CA GLN A 321 -28.78 8.59 2.90
C GLN A 321 -29.64 8.58 1.62
N THR A 322 -29.03 8.85 0.46
CA THR A 322 -29.73 8.91 -0.84
C THR A 322 -30.29 7.56 -1.31
N VAL A 323 -29.87 6.44 -0.69
CA VAL A 323 -30.31 5.09 -1.03
C VAL A 323 -31.60 4.75 -0.30
N SER A 324 -32.64 4.36 -1.05
CA SER A 324 -33.92 3.94 -0.48
C SER A 324 -33.81 2.61 0.30
N LEU A 325 -34.70 2.42 1.29
CA LEU A 325 -34.75 1.20 2.12
C LEU A 325 -34.74 -0.12 1.31
N PRO A 326 -35.52 -0.30 0.21
CA PRO A 326 -35.47 -1.55 -0.56
C PRO A 326 -34.10 -1.80 -1.22
N LYS A 327 -33.47 -0.74 -1.73
CA LYS A 327 -32.15 -0.82 -2.35
C LYS A 327 -31.07 -1.10 -1.30
N PHE A 328 -31.21 -0.54 -0.10
CA PHE A 328 -30.37 -0.87 1.04
C PHE A 328 -30.46 -2.36 1.41
N LEU A 329 -31.67 -2.94 1.49
CA LEU A 329 -31.83 -4.37 1.76
C LEU A 329 -31.18 -5.24 0.66
N THR A 330 -31.27 -4.84 -0.60
CA THR A 330 -30.57 -5.52 -1.71
C THR A 330 -29.05 -5.46 -1.57
N MET A 331 -28.50 -4.34 -1.07
CA MET A 331 -27.06 -4.21 -0.78
C MET A 331 -26.63 -5.08 0.40
N LEU A 332 -27.51 -5.31 1.39
CA LEU A 332 -27.22 -6.23 2.50
C LEU A 332 -27.18 -7.69 2.06
N GLU A 333 -28.00 -8.07 1.09
CA GLU A 333 -27.96 -9.41 0.50
C GLU A 333 -26.67 -9.62 -0.31
N SER A 334 -26.18 -8.60 -1.01
CA SER A 334 -24.99 -8.73 -1.86
C SER A 334 -23.68 -8.89 -1.09
N ILE A 335 -23.63 -8.48 0.18
CA ILE A 335 -22.45 -8.65 1.05
C ILE A 335 -22.44 -10.00 1.78
N GLN A 336 -23.53 -10.78 1.72
CA GLN A 336 -23.57 -12.10 2.35
C GLN A 336 -22.55 -13.04 1.70
N GLY A 337 -21.86 -13.84 2.53
CA GLY A 337 -20.77 -14.70 2.09
C GLY A 337 -19.45 -13.96 1.77
N GLN A 338 -19.41 -12.62 1.79
CA GLN A 338 -18.17 -11.88 1.62
C GLN A 338 -17.30 -11.99 2.88
N ARG A 339 -16.00 -12.27 2.69
CA ARG A 339 -14.98 -12.12 3.73
C ARG A 339 -14.19 -10.84 3.52
N PHE A 340 -13.87 -10.16 4.61
CA PHE A 340 -13.09 -8.93 4.57
C PHE A 340 -11.63 -9.24 4.27
N ASN A 341 -11.15 -8.82 3.11
CA ASN A 341 -9.80 -9.17 2.63
C ASN A 341 -8.79 -8.02 2.71
N ARG A 342 -9.20 -6.84 3.19
CA ARG A 342 -8.29 -5.71 3.38
C ARG A 342 -7.59 -5.84 4.73
N PHE A 343 -6.39 -5.31 4.81
CA PHE A 343 -5.68 -5.21 6.08
C PHE A 343 -6.19 -4.05 6.90
N VAL A 344 -6.33 -4.29 8.21
CA VAL A 344 -6.63 -3.28 9.21
C VAL A 344 -5.48 -3.30 10.22
N PRO A 345 -4.70 -2.20 10.34
CA PRO A 345 -3.66 -2.08 11.35
C PRO A 345 -4.20 -2.34 12.76
N LYS A 346 -3.45 -3.04 13.63
CA LYS A 346 -3.89 -3.28 15.03
C LYS A 346 -3.94 -2.01 15.87
N ASN A 347 -3.10 -1.02 15.55
CA ASN A 347 -3.07 0.26 16.25
C ASN A 347 -3.99 1.27 15.54
N PHE A 348 -5.05 1.69 16.23
CA PHE A 348 -5.99 2.68 15.73
C PHE A 348 -5.34 4.06 15.49
N ASP A 349 -4.43 4.49 16.36
CA ASP A 349 -3.80 5.82 16.24
C ASP A 349 -2.85 5.88 15.03
N ALA A 350 -2.21 4.75 14.70
CA ALA A 350 -1.42 4.61 13.48
C ALA A 350 -2.31 4.69 12.23
N LEU A 351 -3.47 4.02 12.24
CA LEU A 351 -4.45 4.11 11.15
C LEU A 351 -4.96 5.54 10.97
N LEU A 352 -5.34 6.19 12.06
CA LEU A 352 -5.87 7.56 12.07
C LEU A 352 -4.83 8.55 11.53
N SER A 353 -3.60 8.49 12.03
CA SER A 353 -2.49 9.33 11.52
C SER A 353 -2.15 9.07 10.05
N ALA A 354 -2.20 7.82 9.59
CA ALA A 354 -1.97 7.49 8.19
C ALA A 354 -3.10 8.00 7.27
N MET A 355 -4.35 7.94 7.73
CA MET A 355 -5.52 8.37 6.98
C MET A 355 -5.72 9.88 6.99
N HIS A 356 -5.20 10.59 8.00
CA HIS A 356 -5.33 12.04 8.10
C HIS A 356 -4.82 12.75 6.83
N PRO A 357 -5.51 13.81 6.39
CA PRO A 357 -5.03 14.64 5.30
C PRO A 357 -3.66 15.23 5.63
N ILE A 358 -2.87 15.54 4.61
CA ILE A 358 -1.65 16.34 4.79
C ILE A 358 -2.07 17.67 5.44
N GLU A 359 -1.56 17.95 6.64
CA GLU A 359 -1.93 19.17 7.38
C GLU A 359 -1.26 20.43 6.80
N GLN A 360 -0.11 20.22 6.14
CA GLN A 360 0.63 21.30 5.50
C GLN A 360 -0.14 21.87 4.31
N LYS A 361 0.11 23.15 4.06
CA LYS A 361 -0.58 23.94 3.06
C LYS A 361 0.38 24.96 2.48
N GLY A 362 0.27 25.21 1.18
CA GLY A 362 1.00 26.28 0.54
C GLY A 362 2.41 25.88 0.15
N TYR A 363 3.31 26.86 0.12
CA TYR A 363 4.68 26.66 -0.33
C TYR A 363 5.51 25.84 0.65
N LEU A 364 6.23 24.84 0.11
CA LEU A 364 7.20 24.04 0.84
C LEU A 364 8.52 23.95 0.07
N PRO A 365 9.67 23.97 0.77
CA PRO A 365 10.96 23.67 0.18
C PRO A 365 10.95 22.28 -0.47
N VAL A 366 11.69 22.13 -1.57
CA VAL A 366 11.74 20.89 -2.36
C VAL A 366 11.94 19.64 -1.49
N LYS A 367 12.91 19.66 -0.57
CA LYS A 367 13.23 18.49 0.28
C LYS A 367 12.02 18.08 1.14
N GLN A 368 11.31 19.05 1.71
CA GLN A 368 10.11 18.79 2.52
C GLN A 368 8.96 18.33 1.64
N PHE A 369 8.71 19.01 0.52
CA PHE A 369 7.68 18.64 -0.46
C PHE A 369 7.84 17.17 -0.90
N SER A 370 9.05 16.77 -1.31
CA SER A 370 9.34 15.41 -1.74
C SER A 370 9.07 14.38 -0.65
N GLN A 371 9.50 14.65 0.59
CA GLN A 371 9.27 13.75 1.73
C GLN A 371 7.79 13.53 2.03
N ILE A 372 6.98 14.60 1.99
CA ILE A 372 5.55 14.54 2.29
C ILE A 372 4.79 13.81 1.19
N VAL A 373 5.09 14.07 -0.08
CA VAL A 373 4.40 13.37 -1.16
C VAL A 373 4.83 11.90 -1.20
N LEU A 374 6.12 11.58 -0.99
CA LEU A 374 6.58 10.19 -0.91
C LEU A 374 5.96 9.44 0.27
N SER A 375 5.89 10.04 1.47
CA SER A 375 5.26 9.39 2.62
C SER A 375 3.78 9.10 2.35
N ARG A 376 3.09 10.00 1.65
CA ARG A 376 1.70 9.77 1.21
C ARG A 376 1.60 8.65 0.18
N MET A 377 2.49 8.62 -0.81
CA MET A 377 2.47 7.59 -1.87
C MET A 377 2.82 6.20 -1.32
N TYR A 378 3.74 6.12 -0.36
CA TYR A 378 4.13 4.86 0.29
C TYR A 378 3.11 4.35 1.32
N ASN A 379 2.10 5.14 1.68
CA ASN A 379 1.04 4.70 2.57
C ASN A 379 0.18 3.62 1.88
N THR A 380 0.25 2.39 2.40
CA THR A 380 -0.47 1.21 1.88
C THR A 380 -1.90 1.08 2.39
N ILE A 381 -2.32 1.90 3.36
CA ILE A 381 -3.69 1.90 3.89
C ILE A 381 -4.64 2.62 2.92
N LEU A 382 -4.11 3.62 2.21
CA LEU A 382 -4.86 4.31 1.16
C LEU A 382 -4.96 3.42 -0.09
N PRO A 383 -6.09 3.48 -0.83
CA PRO A 383 -6.23 2.77 -2.09
C PRO A 383 -5.08 3.09 -3.07
N ASP A 384 -4.70 2.09 -3.86
CA ASP A 384 -3.74 2.27 -4.94
C ASP A 384 -4.31 3.18 -6.03
N ASN A 385 -3.59 4.25 -6.35
CA ASN A 385 -3.97 5.30 -7.29
C ASN A 385 -5.17 6.14 -6.81
N GLY A 386 -5.03 7.47 -6.88
CA GLY A 386 -6.04 8.42 -6.37
C GLY A 386 -5.72 9.00 -4.99
N LYS A 387 -4.47 8.85 -4.52
CA LYS A 387 -3.95 9.52 -3.31
C LYS A 387 -3.82 11.04 -3.52
N GLY A 388 -3.65 11.48 -4.76
CA GLY A 388 -3.61 12.88 -5.17
C GLY A 388 -3.13 13.02 -6.61
N LEU A 389 -3.05 14.27 -7.08
CA LEU A 389 -2.60 14.63 -8.41
C LEU A 389 -1.33 15.48 -8.30
N LEU A 390 -0.25 15.06 -8.96
CA LEU A 390 0.95 15.88 -9.11
C LEU A 390 0.89 16.62 -10.44
N VAL A 391 1.11 17.94 -10.41
CA VAL A 391 1.06 18.81 -11.59
C VAL A 391 2.35 19.60 -11.66
N ALA A 392 3.05 19.51 -12.80
CA ALA A 392 4.17 20.39 -13.13
C ALA A 392 3.71 21.46 -14.11
N LEU A 393 3.76 22.71 -13.68
CA LEU A 393 3.38 23.90 -14.44
C LEU A 393 4.65 24.60 -14.95
N MET A 394 4.69 24.90 -16.25
CA MET A 394 5.77 25.64 -16.89
C MET A 394 5.35 27.10 -17.10
N PRO A 395 5.95 28.07 -16.40
CA PRO A 395 5.63 29.48 -16.58
C PRO A 395 6.04 29.98 -17.98
N GLU A 396 5.40 31.05 -18.42
CA GLU A 396 5.78 31.81 -19.61
C GLU A 396 7.20 32.41 -19.51
N GLU A 397 7.88 32.63 -20.64
CA GLU A 397 9.28 33.10 -20.67
C GLU A 397 9.47 34.44 -19.94
N ASN A 398 8.40 35.24 -19.83
CA ASN A 398 8.40 36.55 -19.17
C ASN A 398 7.97 36.51 -17.69
N VAL A 399 7.61 35.34 -17.15
CA VAL A 399 7.10 35.19 -15.78
C VAL A 399 8.09 34.40 -14.95
N ALA A 400 8.67 35.04 -13.94
CA ALA A 400 9.52 34.34 -12.98
C ALA A 400 8.69 33.36 -12.15
N THR A 401 9.26 32.20 -11.78
CA THR A 401 8.57 31.18 -10.97
C THR A 401 8.10 31.72 -9.61
N GLU A 402 8.81 32.70 -9.04
CA GLU A 402 8.44 33.41 -7.81
C GLU A 402 7.18 34.28 -7.97
N GLN A 403 7.01 34.91 -9.13
CA GLN A 403 5.82 35.67 -9.46
C GLN A 403 4.63 34.73 -9.66
N ALA A 404 4.84 33.61 -10.35
CA ALA A 404 3.81 32.58 -10.50
C ALA A 404 3.38 32.00 -9.13
N LEU A 405 4.31 31.81 -8.20
CA LEU A 405 4.02 31.39 -6.82
C LEU A 405 3.20 32.44 -6.06
N SER A 406 3.48 33.73 -6.25
CA SER A 406 2.73 34.82 -5.60
C SER A 406 1.27 34.89 -6.06
N LEU A 407 0.97 34.37 -7.26
CA LEU A 407 -0.39 34.29 -7.82
C LEU A 407 -1.13 33.00 -7.39
N CYS A 408 -0.45 32.07 -6.71
CA CYS A 408 -0.99 30.80 -6.27
C CYS A 408 -1.56 30.93 -4.85
N ASP A 409 -2.88 30.93 -4.72
CA ASP A 409 -3.60 30.95 -3.44
C ASP A 409 -4.20 29.57 -3.14
N LEU A 410 -3.38 28.71 -2.52
CA LEU A 410 -3.85 27.43 -2.02
C LEU A 410 -4.70 27.68 -0.78
N LYS A 411 -5.98 27.28 -0.80
CA LYS A 411 -6.92 27.48 0.33
C LYS A 411 -7.10 26.25 1.19
N ARG A 412 -7.01 25.06 0.59
CA ARG A 412 -7.27 23.77 1.25
C ARG A 412 -6.00 23.23 1.88
N SER A 413 -6.11 22.65 3.07
CA SER A 413 -5.03 21.88 3.67
C SER A 413 -4.80 20.61 2.88
N GLY A 414 -3.53 20.27 2.67
CA GLY A 414 -3.10 19.13 1.88
C GLY A 414 -2.81 19.44 0.42
N ASP A 415 -3.11 20.65 -0.03
CA ASP A 415 -2.58 21.17 -1.29
C ASP A 415 -1.27 21.89 -0.98
N ILE A 416 -0.19 21.41 -1.59
CA ILE A 416 1.17 21.90 -1.37
C ILE A 416 1.82 22.24 -2.71
N VAL A 417 2.69 23.24 -2.70
CA VAL A 417 3.40 23.71 -3.90
C VAL A 417 4.89 23.85 -3.60
N THR A 418 5.73 23.54 -4.58
CA THR A 418 7.15 23.82 -4.54
C THR A 418 7.61 24.41 -5.88
N ILE A 419 8.72 25.14 -5.86
CA ILE A 419 9.26 25.80 -7.05
C ILE A 419 10.66 25.27 -7.35
N THR A 420 10.96 25.21 -8.64
CA THR A 420 12.31 25.02 -9.18
C THR A 420 12.64 26.21 -10.08
N LYS A 421 13.85 26.27 -10.67
CA LYS A 421 14.26 27.40 -11.53
C LYS A 421 13.31 27.67 -12.70
N ASN A 422 12.68 26.64 -13.27
CA ASN A 422 11.89 26.75 -14.49
C ASN A 422 10.50 26.11 -14.41
N ARG A 423 10.11 25.55 -13.25
CA ARG A 423 8.83 24.84 -13.10
C ARG A 423 8.26 25.02 -11.70
N LEU A 424 6.94 25.10 -11.63
CA LEU A 424 6.16 25.09 -10.39
C LEU A 424 5.52 23.69 -10.27
N PHE A 425 5.78 23.01 -9.16
CA PHE A 425 5.24 21.69 -8.87
C PHE A 425 4.16 21.81 -7.81
N LEU A 426 2.98 21.28 -8.10
CA LEU A 426 1.80 21.41 -7.26
C LEU A 426 1.20 20.03 -7.04
N PHE A 427 0.97 19.68 -5.78
CA PHE A 427 0.34 18.43 -5.39
C PHE A 427 -1.03 18.72 -4.79
N LEU A 428 -2.07 18.17 -5.41
CA LEU A 428 -3.47 18.29 -4.98
C LEU A 428 -3.92 17.02 -4.29
N SER A 429 -4.27 17.13 -3.01
CA SER A 429 -4.76 15.98 -2.25
C SER A 429 -6.17 15.61 -2.71
N THR A 430 -6.43 14.32 -2.95
CA THR A 430 -7.77 13.78 -3.30
C THR A 430 -8.44 14.41 -4.55
N CYS A 431 -7.66 15.01 -5.46
CA CYS A 431 -8.15 15.60 -6.70
C CYS A 431 -8.08 14.57 -7.85
N ALA A 432 -9.15 14.47 -8.63
CA ALA A 432 -9.17 13.68 -9.86
C ALA A 432 -8.63 14.50 -11.04
N VAL A 433 -8.07 13.84 -12.05
CA VAL A 433 -7.58 14.48 -13.28
C VAL A 433 -8.70 15.26 -13.98
N SER A 434 -9.94 14.78 -13.92
CA SER A 434 -11.11 15.44 -14.51
C SER A 434 -11.38 16.82 -13.92
N ASP A 435 -10.99 17.04 -12.66
CA ASP A 435 -11.31 18.24 -11.91
C ASP A 435 -10.11 19.21 -11.89
N LEU A 436 -9.02 18.89 -12.60
CA LEU A 436 -7.78 19.68 -12.61
C LEU A 436 -8.01 21.12 -13.06
N ASP A 437 -8.66 21.33 -14.22
CA ASP A 437 -8.90 22.67 -14.74
C ASP A 437 -9.74 23.52 -13.78
N THR A 438 -10.74 22.89 -13.17
CA THR A 438 -11.59 23.51 -12.16
C THR A 438 -10.76 23.88 -10.92
N ALA A 439 -9.93 22.96 -10.43
CA ALA A 439 -9.06 23.20 -9.28
C ALA A 439 -8.08 24.35 -9.54
N LEU A 440 -7.40 24.35 -10.71
CA LEU A 440 -6.46 25.41 -11.07
C LEU A 440 -7.15 26.78 -11.18
N SER A 441 -8.40 26.84 -11.65
CA SER A 441 -9.18 28.08 -11.72
C SER A 441 -9.49 28.69 -10.35
N TYR A 442 -9.55 27.86 -9.30
CA TYR A 442 -9.74 28.32 -7.91
C TYR A 442 -8.42 28.65 -7.21
N ILE A 443 -7.32 28.04 -7.65
CA ILE A 443 -5.99 28.23 -7.06
C ILE A 443 -5.33 29.50 -7.59
N PHE A 444 -5.46 29.79 -8.88
CA PHE A 444 -4.86 30.97 -9.51
C PHE A 444 -5.87 32.10 -9.64
N GLN A 445 -5.47 33.32 -9.26
CA GLN A 445 -6.32 34.50 -9.40
C GLN A 445 -6.50 34.97 -10.85
N GLN A 446 -5.65 34.49 -11.76
CA GLN A 446 -5.71 34.77 -13.20
C GLN A 446 -5.85 33.47 -13.99
N PRO A 447 -6.31 33.53 -15.26
CA PRO A 447 -6.41 32.34 -16.10
C PRO A 447 -5.04 31.66 -16.26
N VAL A 448 -5.01 30.35 -16.02
CA VAL A 448 -3.79 29.53 -16.06
C VAL A 448 -3.02 29.70 -17.38
N ASN A 449 -3.75 29.82 -18.49
CA ASN A 449 -3.19 29.97 -19.84
C ASN A 449 -2.44 31.30 -20.08
N VAL A 450 -2.56 32.27 -19.17
CA VAL A 450 -1.82 33.55 -19.24
C VAL A 450 -0.50 33.44 -18.46
N ILE A 451 -0.46 32.59 -17.44
CA ILE A 451 0.70 32.44 -16.54
C ILE A 451 1.61 31.31 -17.02
N PHE A 452 1.03 30.25 -17.61
CA PHE A 452 1.73 29.01 -17.93
C PHE A 452 1.55 28.63 -19.41
N THR A 453 2.66 28.21 -20.03
CA THR A 453 2.71 27.73 -21.42
C THR A 453 2.19 26.30 -21.54
N ASN A 454 2.55 25.46 -20.57
CA ASN A 454 2.24 24.04 -20.59
C ASN A 454 2.12 23.49 -19.15
N HIS A 455 1.38 22.40 -19.00
CA HIS A 455 1.30 21.64 -17.76
C HIS A 455 1.36 20.15 -18.04
N VAL A 456 1.94 19.40 -17.11
CA VAL A 456 1.95 17.94 -17.13
C VAL A 456 1.37 17.46 -15.81
N ALA A 457 0.43 16.52 -15.86
CA ALA A 457 -0.23 15.97 -14.68
C ALA A 457 0.01 14.46 -14.60
N TRP A 458 0.26 13.97 -13.38
CA TRP A 458 0.46 12.55 -13.06
C TRP A 458 -0.49 12.14 -11.93
N ASP A 459 -1.30 11.12 -12.19
CA ASP A 459 -2.34 10.58 -11.31
C ASP A 459 -2.01 9.19 -10.75
N LEU A 460 -1.07 8.48 -11.39
CA LEU A 460 -0.59 7.17 -10.95
C LEU A 460 0.52 7.31 -9.90
N ASP A 461 0.38 6.57 -8.80
CA ASP A 461 1.31 6.66 -7.66
C ASP A 461 2.76 6.39 -8.07
N LEU A 462 3.00 5.42 -8.96
CA LEU A 462 4.34 5.09 -9.46
C LEU A 462 4.97 6.22 -10.29
N GLN A 463 4.15 6.92 -11.09
CA GLN A 463 4.63 8.05 -11.88
C GLN A 463 5.01 9.20 -10.96
N ILE A 464 4.14 9.52 -9.99
CA ILE A 464 4.38 10.54 -8.97
C ILE A 464 5.69 10.25 -8.21
N ILE A 465 5.90 9.01 -7.74
CA ILE A 465 7.14 8.61 -7.06
C ILE A 465 8.37 8.80 -7.96
N SER A 466 8.27 8.41 -9.24
CA SER A 466 9.39 8.51 -10.18
C SER A 466 9.78 9.97 -10.46
N GLU A 467 8.80 10.85 -10.62
CA GLU A 467 8.99 12.28 -10.88
C GLU A 467 9.57 12.99 -9.66
N ILE A 468 9.12 12.67 -8.46
CA ILE A 468 9.69 13.24 -7.22
C ILE A 468 11.16 12.84 -7.05
N LYS A 469 11.50 11.58 -7.36
CA LYS A 469 12.89 11.12 -7.34
C LYS A 469 13.74 11.86 -8.38
N GLN A 470 13.20 12.12 -9.57
CA GLN A 470 13.89 12.92 -10.58
C GLN A 470 14.09 14.38 -10.11
N LEU A 471 13.09 14.96 -9.45
CA LEU A 471 13.14 16.29 -8.88
C LEU A 471 14.24 16.39 -7.81
N GLU A 472 14.33 15.42 -6.90
CA GLU A 472 15.41 15.38 -5.90
C GLU A 472 16.81 15.26 -6.54
N LEU A 473 16.96 14.44 -7.58
CA LEU A 473 18.22 14.29 -8.32
C LEU A 473 18.61 15.59 -9.02
N TYR A 474 17.65 16.28 -9.63
CA TYR A 474 17.86 17.57 -10.28
C TYR A 474 18.32 18.63 -9.28
N CYS A 475 17.69 18.73 -8.11
CA CYS A 475 18.10 19.67 -7.07
C CYS A 475 19.50 19.38 -6.52
N LYS A 476 19.86 18.11 -6.27
CA LYS A 476 21.23 17.74 -5.87
C LYS A 476 22.27 18.17 -6.92
N SER A 477 21.96 18.00 -8.21
CA SER A 477 22.86 18.41 -9.29
C SER A 477 23.06 19.94 -9.40
N ILE A 478 22.12 20.73 -8.89
CA ILE A 478 22.20 22.19 -8.85
C ILE A 478 22.93 22.66 -7.58
N GLU A 479 22.66 22.03 -6.43
CA GLU A 479 23.38 22.25 -5.18
C GLU A 479 24.89 21.95 -5.36
N ASP A 480 25.25 20.87 -6.08
CA ASP A 480 26.63 20.50 -6.40
C ASP A 480 27.33 21.50 -7.36
N LYS A 481 26.57 22.30 -8.11
CA LYS A 481 27.08 23.36 -9.00
C LYS A 481 27.24 24.71 -8.30
N GLY A 482 26.96 24.80 -6.99
CA GLY A 482 27.10 26.01 -6.20
C GLY A 482 26.01 27.06 -6.46
N GLU A 483 24.91 26.69 -7.11
CA GLU A 483 23.77 27.57 -7.31
C GLU A 483 22.72 27.30 -6.23
N THR A 484 22.56 28.23 -5.28
CA THR A 484 21.51 28.12 -4.26
C THR A 484 20.14 28.26 -4.91
N LEU A 485 19.28 27.24 -4.74
CA LEU A 485 17.84 27.40 -4.90
C LEU A 485 17.35 28.41 -3.85
N PRO A 486 16.34 29.25 -4.14
CA PRO A 486 15.84 30.20 -3.17
C PRO A 486 15.21 29.46 -1.99
N GLU A 487 15.98 29.29 -0.92
CA GLU A 487 15.45 29.06 0.42
C GLU A 487 14.75 30.34 0.84
N GLN A 488 13.44 30.44 0.55
CA GLN A 488 12.61 31.29 1.38
C GLN A 488 12.60 30.65 2.76
N GLU A 489 13.45 31.15 3.66
CA GLU A 489 13.21 31.03 5.08
C GLU A 489 11.75 31.41 5.31
N THR A 490 10.95 30.43 5.73
CA THR A 490 9.67 30.68 6.34
C THR A 490 9.95 31.47 7.61
N LYS A 491 10.09 32.79 7.49
CA LYS A 491 9.57 33.66 8.53
C LYS A 491 8.10 33.33 8.57
N LEU A 492 7.73 32.41 9.46
CA LEU A 492 6.45 32.44 10.14
C LEU A 492 6.25 33.91 10.47
N GLN A 493 5.46 34.61 9.65
CA GLN A 493 4.89 35.86 10.08
C GLN A 493 4.14 35.46 11.35
N GLU A 494 4.68 35.91 12.49
CA GLU A 494 3.88 35.99 13.70
C GLU A 494 2.52 36.52 13.26
N PRO A 495 1.41 35.90 13.74
CA PRO A 495 0.08 36.40 13.41
C PRO A 495 0.13 37.91 13.62
N PRO A 496 -0.31 38.73 12.65
CA PRO A 496 -0.18 40.18 12.76
C PRO A 496 -0.68 40.53 14.14
N VAL A 497 0.23 41.04 14.99
CA VAL A 497 -0.08 41.38 16.39
C VAL A 497 -1.41 42.07 16.32
N ALA A 498 -2.43 41.46 16.92
CA ALA A 498 -3.79 41.95 16.87
C ALA A 498 -3.70 43.43 17.21
N VAL A 499 -3.87 44.30 16.20
CA VAL A 499 -3.86 45.73 16.43
C VAL A 499 -4.99 45.91 17.42
N ALA A 500 -4.62 46.22 18.67
CA ALA A 500 -5.57 46.34 19.75
C ALA A 500 -6.68 47.26 19.23
N ARG A 501 -7.90 46.73 19.12
CA ARG A 501 -9.07 47.53 18.76
C ARG A 501 -9.03 48.75 19.66
N ARG A 502 -8.86 49.94 19.06
CA ARG A 502 -8.87 51.19 19.82
C ARG A 502 -10.20 51.27 20.52
N VAL A 503 -10.20 51.11 21.84
CA VAL A 503 -11.37 51.30 22.67
C VAL A 503 -11.70 52.79 22.59
N PRO A 504 -12.94 53.19 22.21
CA PRO A 504 -13.30 54.60 22.18
C PRO A 504 -13.30 55.16 23.60
N GLU A 505 -12.42 56.14 23.87
CA GLU A 505 -12.41 56.89 25.11
C GLU A 505 -13.49 57.99 25.07
N PRO A 506 -14.35 58.09 26.10
CA PRO A 506 -15.36 59.14 26.16
C PRO A 506 -14.70 60.49 26.49
N ILE A 507 -14.61 61.36 25.49
CA ILE A 507 -14.18 62.74 25.68
C ILE A 507 -15.34 63.54 26.25
N THR A 508 -15.23 63.98 27.51
CA THR A 508 -16.20 64.89 28.12
C THR A 508 -15.75 66.33 27.83
N LEU A 509 -16.44 67.02 26.93
CA LEU A 509 -16.16 68.42 26.62
C LEU A 509 -16.59 69.31 27.79
N THR A 510 -15.64 69.84 28.54
CA THR A 510 -15.92 70.90 29.53
C THR A 510 -16.21 72.20 28.80
N ILE A 511 -17.50 72.53 28.66
CA ILE A 511 -17.95 73.84 28.18
C ILE A 511 -17.58 74.86 29.25
N ASN A 512 -16.49 75.58 29.01
CA ASN A 512 -16.07 76.67 29.86
C ASN A 512 -17.07 77.84 29.67
N ARG A 513 -18.02 77.99 30.60
CA ARG A 513 -18.86 79.19 30.68
C ARG A 513 -18.00 80.35 31.17
N ASN A 514 -17.23 80.95 30.25
CA ASN A 514 -16.63 82.24 30.49
C ASN A 514 -17.71 83.31 30.45
N LYS A 515 -18.00 83.82 31.64
CA LYS A 515 -18.61 85.12 31.91
C LYS A 515 -18.14 86.16 30.89
N ARG A 516 -19.07 86.74 30.14
CA ARG A 516 -18.91 88.10 29.62
C ARG A 516 -19.55 89.05 30.62
N LYS A 517 -18.76 90.08 30.97
CA LYS A 517 -19.16 91.27 31.72
C LYS A 517 -20.34 91.96 31.07
#